data_AF-A0A167WJE7-F1
#
_entry.id   AF-A0A167WJE7-F1
#
_cell.length_a   1.000
_cell.length_b   1.000
_cell.length_c   1.000
_cell.angle_alpha   90.00
_cell.angle_beta   90.00
_cell.angle_gamma   90.00
#
_symmetry.space_group_name_H-M   'P 1'
#
loop_
_entity.id
_entity.type
_entity.pdbx_description
1 polymer ?
#
loop_
_entity_poly.entity_id
_entity_poly.type
_entity_poly.pdbx_seq_one_letter_code
_entity_poly.pdbx_strand_id
1 'polypeptide(L)'
;MKLLSIITLFSALSSAAVFELYEGDNCSGKMVERRNVYDNTCAYTKTYRSAKMIKKGGNGQMISFYKNKACAAPRLRCIEAFSLGCHGTNDYANAISSYTHCG
;
A
#
# COMPACT_ATOMS: atom_id res chain seq x y z
N MET A 1 49.53 -6.83 4.10
CA MET A 1 48.35 -6.63 4.97
C MET A 1 47.11 -6.72 4.09
N LYS A 2 46.29 -7.77 4.22
CA LYS A 2 45.05 -7.93 3.44
C LYS A 2 43.94 -7.14 4.14
N LEU A 3 43.46 -6.08 3.50
CA LEU A 3 42.32 -5.30 3.95
C LEU A 3 41.05 -6.12 3.68
N LEU A 4 40.45 -6.71 4.73
CA LEU A 4 39.11 -7.29 4.62
C LEU A 4 38.11 -6.13 4.49
N SER A 5 37.58 -5.91 3.29
CA SER A 5 36.44 -5.02 3.07
C SER A 5 35.18 -5.69 3.61
N ILE A 6 34.68 -5.22 4.75
CA ILE A 6 33.37 -5.59 5.28
C ILE A 6 32.33 -4.84 4.45
N ILE A 7 31.72 -5.52 3.47
CA ILE A 7 30.56 -5.01 2.75
C ILE A 7 29.37 -5.13 3.70
N THR A 8 29.08 -4.05 4.43
CA THR A 8 27.81 -3.89 5.15
C THR A 8 26.69 -3.74 4.12
N LEU A 9 26.03 -4.85 3.81
CA LEU A 9 24.73 -4.83 3.14
C LEU A 9 23.74 -4.14 4.09
N PHE A 10 23.51 -2.84 3.88
CA PHE A 10 22.33 -2.17 4.38
C PHE A 10 21.14 -2.78 3.64
N SER A 11 20.57 -3.85 4.18
CA SER A 11 19.23 -4.30 3.82
C SER A 11 18.29 -3.15 4.17
N ALA A 12 17.88 -2.37 3.17
CA ALA A 12 16.79 -1.43 3.33
C ALA A 12 15.61 -2.20 3.93
N LEU A 13 15.27 -1.90 5.18
CA LEU A 13 14.14 -2.50 5.87
C LEU A 13 12.88 -2.04 5.12
N SER A 14 12.45 -2.80 4.11
CA SER A 14 11.25 -2.46 3.35
C SER A 14 10.07 -2.56 4.31
N SER A 15 9.50 -1.43 4.70
CA SER A 15 8.27 -1.42 5.47
C SER A 15 7.12 -1.74 4.52
N ALA A 16 6.19 -2.58 4.96
CA ALA A 16 5.06 -3.00 4.15
C ALA A 16 3.77 -2.74 4.92
N ALA A 17 2.93 -1.87 4.37
CA ALA A 17 1.55 -1.79 4.80
C ALA A 17 0.81 -3.04 4.27
N VAL A 18 0.00 -3.67 5.11
CA VAL A 18 -0.79 -4.84 4.72
C VAL A 18 -2.26 -4.51 4.78
N PHE A 19 -2.95 -4.79 3.69
CA PHE A 19 -4.37 -4.51 3.51
C PHE A 19 -5.18 -5.78 3.28
N GLU A 20 -6.39 -5.80 3.80
CA GLU A 20 -7.48 -6.67 3.35
C GLU A 20 -8.44 -5.83 2.50
N LEU A 21 -8.76 -6.30 1.30
CA LEU A 21 -9.53 -5.56 0.31
C LEU A 21 -10.95 -6.13 0.25
N TYR A 22 -11.95 -5.26 0.20
CA TYR A 22 -13.37 -5.63 0.29
C TYR A 22 -14.18 -5.08 -0.89
N GLU A 23 -15.21 -5.80 -1.33
CA GLU A 23 -16.11 -5.39 -2.42
C GLU A 23 -17.08 -4.27 -2.03
N GLY A 24 -17.40 -4.14 -0.74
CA GLY A 24 -18.32 -3.14 -0.21
C GLY A 24 -17.63 -1.91 0.38
N ASP A 25 -18.42 -0.88 0.68
CA ASP A 25 -17.97 0.28 1.43
C ASP A 25 -17.72 -0.07 2.91
N ASN A 26 -16.89 0.71 3.59
CA ASN A 26 -16.57 0.54 5.02
C ASN A 26 -16.17 -0.89 5.43
N CYS A 27 -15.45 -1.60 4.54
CA CYS A 27 -14.95 -2.96 4.75
C CYS A 27 -16.06 -3.98 5.02
N SER A 28 -17.23 -3.73 4.42
CA SER A 28 -18.35 -4.66 4.39
C SER A 28 -18.27 -5.60 3.18
N GLY A 29 -19.07 -6.66 3.22
CA GLY A 29 -19.14 -7.64 2.15
C GLY A 29 -17.93 -8.58 2.12
N LYS A 30 -17.66 -9.13 0.93
CA LYS A 30 -16.64 -10.15 0.74
C LYS A 30 -15.24 -9.54 0.71
N MET A 31 -14.31 -10.17 1.42
CA MET A 31 -12.87 -9.91 1.27
C MET A 31 -12.36 -10.57 -0.01
N VAL A 32 -11.78 -9.80 -0.93
CA VAL A 32 -11.35 -10.27 -2.26
C VAL A 32 -9.88 -10.66 -2.33
N GLU A 33 -9.06 -10.00 -1.52
CA GLU A 33 -7.61 -10.14 -1.54
C GLU A 33 -6.98 -9.58 -0.25
N ARG A 34 -5.85 -10.17 0.16
CA ARG A 34 -4.92 -9.57 1.11
C ARG A 34 -3.65 -9.13 0.36
N ARG A 35 -3.22 -7.88 0.53
CA ARG A 35 -2.11 -7.32 -0.23
C ARG A 35 -1.07 -6.63 0.65
N ASN A 36 0.20 -6.96 0.43
CA ASN A 36 1.34 -6.22 0.95
C ASN A 36 1.69 -5.10 -0.05
N VAL A 37 1.88 -3.90 0.46
CA VAL A 37 2.28 -2.72 -0.32
C VAL A 37 3.57 -2.19 0.30
N TYR A 38 4.67 -2.38 -0.41
CA TYR A 38 6.01 -2.05 0.07
C TYR A 38 6.37 -0.61 -0.27
N ASP A 39 7.28 -0.03 0.51
CA ASP A 39 7.87 1.27 0.23
C ASP A 39 8.36 1.41 -1.22
N ASN A 40 8.03 2.54 -1.85
CA ASN A 40 8.37 2.89 -3.22
C ASN A 40 7.84 1.92 -4.30
N THR A 41 6.74 1.22 -4.04
CA THR A 41 6.13 0.28 -4.98
C THR A 41 4.70 0.62 -5.34
N CYS A 42 4.27 0.08 -6.49
CA CYS A 42 2.87 -0.03 -6.88
C CYS A 42 2.45 -1.50 -6.88
N ALA A 43 1.42 -1.83 -6.10
CA ALA A 43 0.84 -3.15 -6.01
C ALA A 43 -0.45 -3.21 -6.84
N TYR A 44 -0.50 -4.10 -7.83
CA TYR A 44 -1.75 -4.42 -8.52
C TYR A 44 -2.61 -5.30 -7.63
N THR A 45 -3.92 -5.09 -7.72
CA THR A 45 -4.90 -5.80 -6.90
C THR A 45 -6.06 -6.27 -7.77
N LYS A 46 -6.92 -7.12 -7.20
CA LYS A 46 -8.30 -7.27 -7.67
C LYS A 46 -9.05 -5.95 -7.48
N THR A 47 -10.20 -5.82 -8.13
CA THR A 47 -11.09 -4.68 -7.93
C THR A 47 -11.68 -4.69 -6.52
N TYR A 48 -11.64 -3.56 -5.83
CA TYR A 48 -12.17 -3.41 -4.46
C TYR A 48 -12.76 -2.02 -4.24
N ARG A 49 -13.55 -1.85 -3.17
CA ARG A 49 -14.26 -0.61 -2.81
C ARG A 49 -13.80 -0.02 -1.48
N SER A 50 -13.25 -0.85 -0.61
CA SER A 50 -12.60 -0.41 0.61
C SER A 50 -11.44 -1.32 0.99
N ALA A 51 -10.48 -0.75 1.73
CA ALA A 51 -9.27 -1.45 2.17
C ALA A 51 -9.10 -1.28 3.69
N LYS A 52 -9.00 -2.40 4.40
CA LYS A 52 -8.68 -2.43 5.83
C LYS A 52 -7.18 -2.58 6.00
N MET A 53 -6.52 -1.56 6.55
CA MET A 53 -5.12 -1.67 6.93
C MET A 53 -5.02 -2.50 8.20
N ILE A 54 -4.41 -3.68 8.10
CA ILE A 54 -4.20 -4.62 9.21
C ILE A 54 -2.77 -4.59 9.75
N LYS A 55 -1.82 -4.05 8.97
CA LYS A 55 -0.46 -3.78 9.42
C LYS A 55 -0.01 -2.42 8.89
N LYS A 56 0.54 -1.60 9.79
CA LYS A 56 1.12 -0.30 9.45
C LYS A 56 2.36 -0.49 8.57
N GLY A 57 2.55 0.46 7.67
CA GLY A 57 3.80 0.65 6.97
C GLY A 57 4.81 1.48 7.78
N GLY A 58 5.81 2.02 7.10
CA GLY A 58 6.85 2.88 7.64
C GLY A 58 6.35 4.29 8.00
N ASN A 59 7.12 4.97 8.85
CA ASN A 59 6.83 6.35 9.22
C ASN A 59 7.03 7.29 8.03
N GLY A 60 6.12 8.24 7.80
CA GLY A 60 6.15 9.15 6.66
C GLY A 60 5.77 8.52 5.30
N GLN A 61 5.32 7.26 5.29
CA GLN A 61 4.81 6.59 4.10
C GLN A 61 3.34 6.99 3.87
N MET A 62 3.03 7.32 2.62
CA MET A 62 1.70 7.63 2.11
C MET A 62 1.23 6.50 1.22
N ILE A 63 -0.03 6.09 1.41
CA ILE A 63 -0.71 5.07 0.62
C ILE A 63 -1.70 5.74 -0.31
N SER A 64 -1.58 5.49 -1.61
CA SER A 64 -2.52 6.01 -2.60
C SER A 64 -3.29 4.87 -3.28
N PHE A 65 -4.59 5.06 -3.45
CA PHE A 65 -5.49 4.11 -4.10
C PHE A 65 -5.85 4.63 -5.50
N TYR A 66 -5.82 3.76 -6.51
CA TYR A 66 -6.01 4.15 -7.91
C TYR A 66 -7.15 3.40 -8.55
N LYS A 67 -7.90 4.10 -9.41
CA LYS A 67 -8.95 3.51 -10.23
C LYS A 67 -8.37 2.52 -11.23
N ASN A 68 -7.21 2.82 -11.80
CA ASN A 68 -6.57 2.00 -12.82
C ASN A 68 -5.46 1.13 -12.22
N LYS A 69 -5.10 0.06 -12.95
CA LYS A 69 -3.88 -0.73 -12.67
C LYS A 69 -2.63 0.13 -12.93
N ALA A 70 -1.44 -0.41 -12.64
CA ALA A 70 -0.18 0.32 -12.83
C ALA A 70 -0.07 1.61 -11.99
N CYS A 71 -0.94 1.80 -10.99
CA CYS A 71 -1.08 3.06 -10.26
C CYS A 71 -1.22 4.27 -11.19
N ALA A 72 -1.84 4.03 -12.35
CA ALA A 72 -2.14 5.07 -13.32
C ALA A 72 -3.30 5.95 -12.81
N ALA A 73 -3.26 7.24 -13.14
CA ALA A 73 -4.34 8.16 -12.82
C ALA A 73 -5.70 7.65 -13.34
N PRO A 74 -6.82 7.93 -12.64
CA PRO A 74 -6.92 8.82 -11.49
C PRO A 74 -6.61 8.13 -10.14
N ARG A 75 -5.97 8.91 -9.24
CA ARG A 75 -5.88 8.60 -7.81
C ARG A 75 -7.22 8.92 -7.16
N LEU A 76 -7.74 7.97 -6.40
CA LEU A 76 -9.05 8.11 -5.75
C LEU A 76 -8.94 8.64 -4.32
N ARG A 77 -7.91 8.23 -3.59
CA ARG A 77 -7.67 8.64 -2.20
C ARG A 77 -6.20 8.45 -1.84
N CYS A 78 -5.72 9.26 -0.90
CA CYS A 78 -4.43 9.08 -0.25
C CYS A 78 -4.59 9.12 1.28
N ILE A 79 -3.87 8.25 1.99
CA ILE A 79 -3.88 8.14 3.45
C ILE A 79 -2.45 7.91 3.96
N GLU A 80 -2.23 8.13 5.25
CA GLU A 80 -0.96 7.78 5.88
C GLU A 80 -0.89 6.27 6.16
N ALA A 81 0.29 5.66 5.97
CA ALA A 81 0.51 4.22 6.15
C ALA A 81 0.48 3.76 7.61
N PHE A 82 0.24 4.65 8.57
CA PHE A 82 0.03 4.33 9.98
C PHE A 82 -1.43 4.43 10.42
N SER A 83 -2.34 4.82 9.52
CA SER A 83 -3.77 4.92 9.77
C SER A 83 -4.42 3.53 9.70
N LEU A 84 -4.37 2.79 10.80
CA LEU A 84 -5.04 1.48 10.90
C LEU A 84 -6.56 1.65 10.78
N GLY A 85 -7.22 0.60 10.29
CA GLY A 85 -8.67 0.57 10.16
C GLY A 85 -9.13 0.58 8.71
N CYS A 86 -10.40 0.88 8.51
CA CYS A 86 -11.04 0.79 7.21
C CYS A 86 -10.99 2.10 6.43
N HIS A 87 -10.62 2.01 5.15
CA HIS A 87 -10.53 3.13 4.24
C HIS A 87 -11.37 2.88 2.99
N GLY A 88 -12.44 3.66 2.80
CA GLY A 88 -13.18 3.66 1.53
C GLY A 88 -12.39 4.37 0.43
N THR A 89 -12.52 3.89 -0.81
CA THR A 89 -11.78 4.44 -1.97
C THR A 89 -12.58 5.43 -2.82
N ASN A 90 -13.78 5.87 -2.45
CA ASN A 90 -14.67 6.77 -3.22
C ASN A 90 -15.17 6.24 -4.58
N ASP A 91 -14.38 5.40 -5.26
CA ASP A 91 -14.77 4.59 -6.41
C ASP A 91 -14.14 3.18 -6.31
N TYR A 92 -14.39 2.29 -7.26
CA TYR A 92 -13.69 1.01 -7.37
C TYR A 92 -12.21 1.22 -7.73
N ALA A 93 -11.33 0.62 -6.93
CA ALA A 93 -9.88 0.71 -7.08
C ALA A 93 -9.28 -0.62 -7.57
N ASN A 94 -8.14 -0.55 -8.26
CA ASN A 94 -7.46 -1.69 -8.89
C ASN A 94 -5.94 -1.71 -8.64
N ALA A 95 -5.41 -0.72 -7.93
CA ALA A 95 -4.02 -0.68 -7.50
C ALA A 95 -3.83 0.19 -6.25
N ILE A 96 -2.75 -0.11 -5.53
CA ILE A 96 -2.34 0.59 -4.31
C ILE A 96 -0.86 0.93 -4.45
N SER A 97 -0.49 2.19 -4.27
CA SER A 97 0.91 2.60 -4.20
C SER A 97 1.33 3.01 -2.81
N SER A 98 2.63 3.05 -2.61
CA SER A 98 3.26 3.48 -1.37
C SER A 98 4.49 4.33 -1.68
N TYR A 99 4.44 5.61 -1.33
CA TYR A 99 5.54 6.57 -1.52
C TYR A 99 5.57 7.59 -0.38
N THR A 100 6.58 8.46 -0.31
CA THR A 100 6.69 9.51 0.73
C THR A 100 5.71 10.67 0.57
N HIS A 101 4.99 10.70 -0.54
CA HIS A 101 4.00 11.72 -0.86
C HIS A 101 2.85 11.09 -1.64
N CYS A 102 1.70 11.76 -1.61
CA CYS A 102 0.60 11.42 -2.47
C CYS A 102 0.95 11.92 -3.88
N GLY A 103 1.44 11.03 -4.74
CA GLY A 103 1.86 11.33 -6.12
C GLY A 103 0.87 12.16 -6.92
#